data_AF-A0A392RKD7-F1
#
_entry.id   AF-A0A392RKD7-F1
#
_cell.length_a   1.000
_cell.length_b   1.000
_cell.length_c   1.000
_cell.angle_alpha   90.00
_cell.angle_beta   90.00
_cell.angle_gamma   90.00
#
_symmetry.space_group_name_H-M   'P 1'
#
loop_
_entity.id
_entity.type
_entity.pdbx_description
1 polymer ?
#
loop_
_entity_poly.entity_id
_entity_poly.type
_entity_poly.pdbx_seq_one_letter_code
_entity_poly.pdbx_strand_id
1 'polypeptide(L)' 'MLREKKLYAKLSKCEFWLKEVGFLGHVISSGGIAVDPTKVEAILEWGTPESVTEIISFLGLAGYYR' A
#
# COMPACT_ATOMS: atom_id res chain seq x y z
N MET A 1 5.44 25.65 4.00
CA MET A 1 4.98 24.82 2.86
C MET A 1 3.48 24.50 2.83
N LEU A 2 2.89 23.62 3.68
CA LEU A 2 1.44 23.31 3.60
C LEU A 2 0.54 24.53 3.87
N ARG A 3 0.85 25.28 4.95
CA ARG A 3 0.11 26.48 5.36
C ARG A 3 0.18 27.61 4.32
N GLU A 4 1.37 27.83 3.74
CA GLU A 4 1.57 28.81 2.65
C GLU A 4 0.77 28.46 1.39
N LYS A 5 0.66 27.16 1.08
CA LYS A 5 -0.11 26.65 -0.07
C LYS A 5 -1.59 26.44 0.24
N LYS A 6 -2.06 26.80 1.45
CA LYS A 6 -3.44 26.61 1.92
C LYS A 6 -3.93 25.15 1.78
N LEU A 7 -3.04 24.19 2.00
CA LEU A 7 -3.35 22.76 2.06
C LEU A 7 -3.58 22.35 3.51
N TYR A 8 -4.59 21.50 3.73
CA TYR A 8 -4.99 21.06 5.06
C TYR A 8 -4.97 19.53 5.13
N ALA A 9 -4.34 18.99 6.17
CA ALA A 9 -4.39 17.57 6.46
C ALA A 9 -5.67 17.25 7.24
N LYS A 10 -6.30 16.13 6.91
CA LYS A 10 -7.44 15.62 7.68
C LYS A 10 -6.92 14.95 8.94
N LEU A 11 -7.12 15.57 10.10
CA LEU A 11 -6.55 15.09 11.37
C LEU A 11 -6.91 13.63 11.69
N SER A 12 -8.12 13.18 11.33
CA SER A 12 -8.55 11.79 11.52
C SER A 12 -7.85 10.76 10.62
N LYS A 13 -7.00 11.19 9.70
CA LYS A 13 -6.12 10.33 8.89
C LYS A 13 -4.64 10.55 9.21
N CYS A 14 -4.32 11.38 10.20
CA CYS A 14 -2.95 11.67 10.59
C CYS A 14 -2.56 10.79 11.77
N GLU A 15 -1.43 10.13 11.63
CA GLU A 15 -0.82 9.31 12.67
C GLU A 15 0.51 9.95 13.06
N PHE A 16 0.79 10.03 14.36
CA PHE A 16 1.98 10.69 14.88
C PHE A 16 2.66 9.82 15.92
N TRP A 17 4.00 9.89 15.98
CA TRP A 17 4.82 9.21 16.99
C TRP A 17 4.67 7.68 17.02
N LEU A 18 4.35 7.06 15.88
CA LEU A 18 4.30 5.59 15.76
C LEU A 18 5.69 5.00 15.49
N LYS A 19 5.90 3.75 15.93
CA LYS A 19 7.11 2.97 15.60
C LYS A 19 7.08 2.38 14.19
N GLU A 20 5.88 2.18 13.66
CA GLU A 20 5.60 1.70 12.32
C GLU A 20 4.39 2.45 11.75
N VAL A 21 4.36 2.65 10.43
CA VAL A 21 3.27 3.38 9.75
C VAL A 21 2.96 2.75 8.41
N GLY A 22 1.67 2.62 8.10
CA GLY A 22 1.19 2.21 6.79
C GLY A 22 1.29 3.35 5.77
N PHE A 23 2.01 3.14 4.66
CA PHE A 23 2.15 4.13 3.60
C PHE A 23 2.16 3.45 2.22
N LEU A 24 1.20 3.82 1.37
CA LEU A 24 1.07 3.33 -0.01
C LEU A 24 1.10 1.78 -0.16
N GLY A 25 0.52 1.05 0.81
CA GLY A 25 0.51 -0.42 0.77
C GLY A 25 1.77 -1.08 1.33
N HIS A 26 2.63 -0.30 1.98
CA HIS A 26 3.80 -0.77 2.71
C HIS A 26 3.71 -0.41 4.18
N VAL A 27 4.37 -1.18 5.02
CA VAL A 27 4.63 -0.85 6.43
C VAL A 27 6.08 -0.34 6.52
N ILE A 28 6.23 0.90 6.98
CA ILE A 28 7.53 1.53 7.19
C ILE A 28 7.87 1.44 8.68
N SER A 29 9.02 0.89 9.01
CA SER A 29 9.52 0.77 10.38
C SER A 29 11.02 1.10 10.45
N SER A 30 11.59 1.08 11.67
CA SER A 30 13.05 1.21 11.84
C SER A 30 13.84 0.08 11.17
N GLY A 31 13.22 -1.07 10.93
CA GLY A 31 13.83 -2.21 10.24
C GLY A 31 13.81 -2.10 8.71
N GLY A 32 13.17 -1.07 8.16
CA GLY A 32 13.02 -0.87 6.72
C GLY A 32 11.57 -0.86 6.25
N ILE A 33 11.38 -1.10 4.96
CA ILE A 33 10.08 -1.10 4.28
C ILE A 33 9.66 -2.55 4.07
N ALA A 34 8.49 -2.92 4.57
CA ALA A 34 7.87 -4.22 4.34
C ALA A 34 6.57 -4.02 3.54
N VAL A 35 6.15 -5.04 2.78
CA VAL A 35 4.83 -5.05 2.15
C VAL A 35 3.77 -5.27 3.23
N ASP A 36 2.67 -4.51 3.17
CA ASP A 36 1.55 -4.69 4.08
C ASP A 36 0.94 -6.10 3.90
N PRO A 37 0.90 -6.94 4.96
CA PRO A 37 0.36 -8.30 4.88
C PRO A 37 -1.07 -8.34 4.31
N THR A 38 -1.90 -7.34 4.62
CA THR A 38 -3.28 -7.27 4.11
C THR A 38 -3.35 -7.04 2.60
N LYS A 39 -2.29 -6.53 1.97
CA LYS A 39 -2.20 -6.39 0.51
C LYS A 39 -1.69 -7.66 -0.16
N VAL A 40 -0.91 -8.48 0.55
CA VAL A 40 -0.46 -9.79 0.08
C VAL A 40 -1.61 -10.79 0.08
N GLU A 41 -2.51 -10.73 1.07
CA GLU A 41 -3.70 -11.59 1.14
C GLU A 41 -4.56 -11.50 -0.13
N ALA A 42 -4.75 -10.31 -0.69
CA ALA A 42 -5.53 -10.14 -1.92
C ALA A 42 -4.89 -10.83 -3.15
N ILE A 43 -3.57 -11.00 -3.16
CA ILE A 43 -2.85 -11.74 -4.20
C ILE A 43 -2.94 -13.24 -3.94
N LEU A 44 -2.86 -13.67 -2.67
CA LEU A 44 -2.95 -15.07 -2.26
C LEU A 44 -4.34 -15.66 -2.48
N GLU A 45 -5.40 -14.89 -2.21
CA GLU A 45 -6.80 -15.26 -2.41
C GLU A 45 -7.28 -15.08 -3.85
N TRP A 46 -6.39 -14.61 -4.75
CA TRP A 46 -6.73 -14.42 -6.16
C TRP A 46 -6.94 -15.79 -6.82
N GLY A 47 -8.18 -16.07 -7.26
CA GLY A 47 -8.51 -17.30 -7.98
C GLY A 47 -7.73 -17.43 -9.29
N THR A 48 -7.61 -18.65 -9.82
CA THR A 48 -6.87 -18.88 -11.08
C THR A 48 -7.45 -18.00 -12.20
N PRO A 49 -6.67 -17.07 -12.78
CA PRO A 49 -7.19 -16.17 -13.81
C PRO A 49 -7.52 -16.96 -15.08
N GLU A 50 -8.69 -16.70 -15.66
CA GLU A 50 -9.23 -17.42 -16.82
C GLU A 50 -9.13 -16.61 -18.12
N SER A 51 -8.76 -15.33 -18.03
CA SER A 51 -8.63 -14.45 -19.19
C SER A 51 -7.28 -13.71 -19.24
N VAL A 52 -6.90 -13.31 -20.45
CA VAL A 52 -5.67 -12.51 -20.69
C VAL A 52 -5.69 -11.20 -19.90
N THR A 53 -6.86 -10.56 -19.78
CA THR A 53 -7.03 -9.31 -19.02
C THR A 53 -6.76 -9.52 -17.53
N GLU A 54 -7.24 -10.62 -16.96
CA GLU A 54 -7.00 -10.98 -15.56
C GLU A 54 -5.54 -11.31 -15.31
N ILE A 55 -4.88 -12.04 -16.22
CA ILE A 55 -3.45 -12.35 -16.13
C ILE A 55 -2.62 -11.06 -16.10
N ILE A 56 -2.91 -10.11 -16.99
CA ILE A 56 -2.19 -8.81 -17.02
C ILE A 56 -2.43 -8.03 -15.72
N SER A 57 -3.67 -8.01 -15.22
CA SER A 57 -4.03 -7.31 -13.99
C SER A 57 -3.32 -7.91 -12.77
N PHE A 58 -3.28 -9.24 -12.69
CA PHE A 58 -2.54 -9.97 -11.65
C PHE A 58 -1.04 -9.67 -11.71
N LEU A 59 -0.43 -9.74 -12.89
CA LEU A 59 1.00 -9.46 -13.06
C LEU A 59 1.36 -8.02 -12.67
N GLY A 60 0.50 -7.05 -13.00
CA GLY A 60 0.70 -5.66 -12.59
C GLY A 60 0.66 -5.48 -11.08
N LEU A 61 -0.29 -6.14 -10.40
CA LEU A 61 -0.42 -6.09 -8.95
C LEU A 61 0.76 -6.80 -8.25
N ALA A 62 1.08 -8.03 -8.69
CA ALA A 62 2.19 -8.81 -8.15
C ALA A 62 3.55 -8.12 -8.39
N GLY A 63 3.72 -7.45 -9.53
CA GLY A 63 4.93 -6.71 -9.87
C GLY A 63 5.14 -5.46 -9.02
N TYR A 64 4.07 -4.80 -8.56
CA TYR A 64 4.16 -3.60 -7.73
C TYR A 64 4.69 -3.89 -6.32
N TYR A 65 4.38 -5.08 -5.77
CA TYR A 65 4.76 -5.49 -4.41
C TYR A 65 6.00 -6.39 -4.37
N ARG A 66 6.84 -6.36 -5.42
CA ARG A 66 8.09 -7.12 -5.51
C ARG A 66 9.20 -6.54 -4.65
#